data_AF-A0A5D0JTH6-F1
#
_entry.id   AF-A0A5D0JTH6-F1
#
_cell.length_a   1.000
_cell.length_b   1.000
_cell.length_c   1.000
_cell.angle_alpha   90.00
_cell.angle_beta   90.00
_cell.angle_gamma   90.00
#
_symmetry.space_group_name_H-M   'P 1'
#
loop_
_entity.id
_entity.type
_entity.pdbx_description
1 polymer ?
#
loop_
_entity_poly.entity_id
_entity_poly.type
_entity_poly.pdbx_seq_one_letter_code
_entity_poly.pdbx_strand_id
1 'polypeptide(L)'
;PGVIDDQVHFREPGLTQKATIETESKAAIAGGITSFIEMPNTNPQTTTIEKLEEKFAIAAKTSSANYSFMFGGTNDNLNEILKLDANQAAGLKLFLGSSTGNMLVDDPEVLKNIFKNTNLRISVHCEDETTIKNNLQAHIEKYGDDIPISQHPIIRSEEACYLSSSKAIELAKETGA
;
A
#
# COMPACT_ATOMS: atom_id res chain seq x y z
N PRO A 1 -13.16 -18.07 15.53
CA PRO A 1 -13.08 -17.80 14.08
C PRO A 1 -11.61 -17.60 13.71
N GLY A 2 -11.20 -17.93 12.48
CA GLY A 2 -9.84 -17.61 12.03
C GLY A 2 -9.66 -16.11 11.81
N VAL A 3 -8.43 -15.61 11.98
CA VAL A 3 -8.11 -14.18 11.83
C VAL A 3 -8.11 -13.81 10.34
N ILE A 4 -8.59 -12.61 10.03
CA ILE A 4 -8.49 -11.99 8.70
C ILE A 4 -7.46 -10.87 8.82
N ASP A 5 -6.35 -11.00 8.09
CA ASP A 5 -5.28 -10.01 8.06
C ASP A 5 -5.47 -9.10 6.83
N ASP A 6 -5.78 -7.83 7.04
CA ASP A 6 -6.09 -6.90 5.95
C ASP A 6 -4.85 -6.28 5.29
N GLN A 7 -3.65 -6.57 5.80
CA GLN A 7 -2.41 -6.01 5.27
C GLN A 7 -1.22 -6.97 5.35
N VAL A 8 -0.99 -7.68 4.26
CA VAL A 8 0.25 -8.47 4.07
C VAL A 8 1.03 -8.05 2.83
N HIS A 9 2.31 -8.40 2.80
CA HIS A 9 3.19 -8.22 1.65
C HIS A 9 3.93 -9.52 1.34
N PHE A 10 3.33 -10.39 0.54
CA PHE A 10 3.87 -11.73 0.24
C PHE A 10 4.87 -11.74 -0.92
N ARG A 11 5.17 -10.56 -1.48
CA ARG A 11 6.32 -10.30 -2.38
C ARG A 11 6.27 -11.05 -3.72
N GLU A 12 5.09 -11.52 -4.12
CA GLU A 12 4.89 -12.25 -5.37
C GLU A 12 3.79 -11.58 -6.20
N PRO A 13 4.05 -11.22 -7.47
CA PRO A 13 5.22 -11.59 -8.30
C PRO A 13 6.50 -10.76 -8.10
N GLY A 14 7.62 -11.32 -8.59
CA GLY A 14 8.90 -10.67 -8.90
C GLY A 14 9.80 -10.24 -7.75
N LEU A 15 9.41 -10.46 -6.49
CA LEU A 15 10.26 -10.28 -5.32
C LEU A 15 10.37 -11.60 -4.50
N THR A 16 10.26 -12.74 -5.19
CA THR A 16 10.10 -14.07 -4.61
C THR A 16 11.33 -14.61 -3.87
N GLN A 17 12.49 -13.99 -4.06
CA GLN A 17 13.67 -14.23 -3.22
C GLN A 17 13.46 -13.80 -1.76
N LYS A 18 12.43 -12.97 -1.48
CA LYS A 18 12.08 -12.51 -0.14
C LYS A 18 11.01 -13.40 0.51
N ALA A 19 9.95 -13.71 -0.25
CA ALA A 19 8.76 -14.45 0.20
C ALA A 19 7.87 -14.80 -1.02
N THR A 20 6.98 -15.78 -0.89
CA THR A 20 5.95 -16.11 -1.90
C THR A 20 4.57 -16.26 -1.27
N ILE A 21 3.49 -16.23 -2.07
CA ILE A 21 2.14 -16.50 -1.55
C ILE A 21 2.08 -17.90 -0.93
N GLU A 22 2.81 -18.88 -1.48
CA GLU A 22 2.87 -20.24 -0.91
C GLU A 22 3.48 -20.26 0.49
N THR A 23 4.65 -19.62 0.67
CA THR A 23 5.39 -19.69 1.94
C THR A 23 4.66 -18.93 3.02
N GLU A 24 4.20 -17.72 2.71
CA GLU A 24 3.63 -16.83 3.71
C GLU A 24 2.19 -17.19 4.06
N SER A 25 1.40 -17.77 3.13
CA SER A 25 0.07 -18.28 3.48
C SER A 25 0.12 -19.50 4.41
N LYS A 26 1.15 -20.36 4.28
CA LYS A 26 1.40 -21.44 5.25
C LYS A 26 1.78 -20.88 6.62
N ALA A 27 2.62 -19.84 6.66
CA ALA A 27 2.98 -19.15 7.89
C ALA A 27 1.75 -18.49 8.55
N ALA A 28 0.88 -17.86 7.76
CA ALA A 28 -0.37 -17.26 8.21
C ALA A 28 -1.27 -18.29 8.93
N ILE A 29 -1.49 -19.45 8.31
CA ILE A 29 -2.32 -20.52 8.91
C ILE A 29 -1.70 -21.06 10.19
N ALA A 30 -0.38 -21.24 10.22
CA ALA A 30 0.31 -21.67 11.43
C ALA A 30 0.10 -20.69 12.60
N GLY A 31 -0.11 -19.40 12.31
CA GLY A 31 -0.47 -18.36 13.27
C GLY A 31 -1.97 -18.18 13.54
N GLY A 32 -2.85 -18.97 12.91
CA GLY A 32 -4.30 -18.85 13.04
C GLY A 32 -4.96 -17.79 12.13
N ILE A 33 -4.22 -17.23 11.17
CA ILE A 33 -4.75 -16.36 10.12
C ILE A 33 -5.27 -17.25 8.98
N THR A 34 -6.56 -17.13 8.69
CA THR A 34 -7.25 -17.97 7.68
C THR A 34 -7.60 -17.21 6.41
N SER A 35 -7.48 -15.89 6.41
CA SER A 35 -7.70 -15.04 5.25
C SER A 35 -6.71 -13.88 5.26
N PHE A 36 -6.19 -13.49 4.10
CA PHE A 36 -5.33 -12.32 3.98
C PHE A 36 -5.73 -11.40 2.81
N ILE A 37 -5.36 -10.13 2.92
CA ILE A 37 -5.44 -9.13 1.85
C ILE A 37 -4.04 -8.62 1.56
N GLU A 38 -3.52 -8.92 0.38
CA GLU A 38 -2.14 -8.59 0.00
C GLU A 38 -2.05 -7.25 -0.77
N MET A 39 -1.00 -6.48 -0.48
CA MET A 39 -0.80 -5.11 -0.95
C MET A 39 -0.20 -5.03 -2.38
N PRO A 40 -0.47 -3.96 -3.15
CA PRO A 40 -0.17 -3.93 -4.60
C PRO A 40 1.32 -3.68 -4.94
N ASN A 41 2.20 -3.50 -3.95
CA ASN A 41 3.62 -3.15 -4.11
C ASN A 41 4.52 -4.36 -4.41
N THR A 42 4.09 -5.20 -5.36
CA THR A 42 4.90 -6.27 -5.96
C THR A 42 5.62 -5.79 -7.23
N ASN A 43 6.29 -6.71 -7.93
CA ASN A 43 6.96 -6.40 -9.19
C ASN A 43 6.54 -7.42 -10.29
N PRO A 44 5.65 -7.08 -11.23
CA PRO A 44 4.99 -5.80 -11.41
C PRO A 44 4.00 -5.46 -10.28
N GLN A 45 3.64 -4.18 -10.19
CA GLN A 45 2.65 -3.67 -9.24
C GLN A 45 1.23 -4.06 -9.67
N THR A 46 0.33 -4.24 -8.71
CA THR A 46 -1.07 -4.61 -8.97
C THR A 46 -1.93 -3.36 -9.27
N THR A 47 -1.62 -2.67 -10.36
CA THR A 47 -2.21 -1.36 -10.73
C THR A 47 -3.06 -1.40 -12.01
N THR A 48 -3.22 -2.58 -12.62
CA THR A 48 -4.12 -2.85 -13.74
C THR A 48 -4.97 -4.08 -13.44
N ILE A 49 -6.13 -4.22 -14.09
CA ILE A 49 -7.01 -5.38 -13.90
C ILE A 49 -6.29 -6.68 -14.28
N GLU A 50 -5.52 -6.66 -15.37
CA GLU A 50 -4.70 -7.81 -15.79
C GLU A 50 -3.74 -8.26 -14.69
N LYS A 51 -3.03 -7.33 -14.02
CA LYS A 51 -2.10 -7.67 -12.93
C LYS A 51 -2.80 -8.14 -11.67
N LEU A 52 -4.04 -7.70 -11.43
CA LEU A 52 -4.88 -8.24 -10.37
C LEU A 52 -5.27 -9.69 -10.66
N GLU A 53 -5.75 -9.98 -11.88
CA GLU A 53 -6.14 -11.31 -12.31
C GLU A 53 -4.97 -12.31 -12.31
N GLU A 54 -3.78 -11.89 -12.78
CA GLU A 54 -2.55 -12.68 -12.69
C GLU A 54 -2.25 -13.09 -11.24
N LYS A 55 -2.43 -12.17 -10.29
CA LYS A 55 -2.17 -12.42 -8.87
C LYS A 55 -3.18 -13.37 -8.25
N PHE A 56 -4.45 -13.23 -8.59
CA PHE A 56 -5.48 -14.22 -8.25
C PHE A 56 -5.15 -15.61 -8.81
N ALA A 57 -4.66 -15.69 -10.04
CA ALA A 57 -4.28 -16.97 -10.65
C ALA A 57 -3.06 -17.63 -9.97
N ILE A 58 -2.12 -16.84 -9.43
CA ILE A 58 -1.01 -17.35 -8.61
C ILE A 58 -1.55 -17.90 -7.30
N ALA A 59 -2.31 -17.11 -6.53
CA ALA A 59 -2.83 -17.53 -5.24
C ALA A 59 -3.77 -18.73 -5.32
N ALA A 60 -4.57 -18.85 -6.38
CA ALA A 60 -5.41 -20.02 -6.61
C ALA A 60 -4.63 -21.34 -6.74
N LYS A 61 -3.35 -21.28 -7.13
CA LYS A 61 -2.50 -22.46 -7.28
C LYS A 61 -1.73 -22.79 -6.00
N THR A 62 -1.36 -21.79 -5.22
CA THR A 62 -0.33 -21.93 -4.18
C THR A 62 -0.76 -21.52 -2.78
N SER A 63 -1.82 -20.71 -2.63
CA SER A 63 -2.26 -20.25 -1.32
C SER A 63 -2.87 -21.37 -0.50
N SER A 64 -2.46 -21.44 0.77
CA SER A 64 -3.08 -22.35 1.74
C SER A 64 -4.24 -21.68 2.51
N ALA A 65 -4.34 -20.34 2.48
CA ALA A 65 -5.37 -19.54 3.16
C ALA A 65 -6.31 -18.88 2.14
N ASN A 66 -7.45 -18.35 2.59
CA ASN A 66 -8.28 -17.50 1.73
C ASN A 66 -7.55 -16.21 1.38
N TYR A 67 -7.83 -15.64 0.22
CA TYR A 67 -7.06 -14.51 -0.30
C TYR A 67 -7.95 -13.48 -1.00
N SER A 68 -7.56 -12.23 -0.87
CA SER A 68 -7.93 -11.14 -1.77
C SER A 68 -6.76 -10.17 -1.88
N PHE A 69 -6.90 -9.15 -2.71
CA PHE A 69 -5.83 -8.20 -3.02
C PHE A 69 -6.35 -6.78 -3.00
N MET A 70 -5.50 -5.86 -2.57
CA MET A 70 -5.71 -4.43 -2.79
C MET A 70 -5.30 -4.08 -4.22
N PHE A 71 -6.13 -3.28 -4.89
CA PHE A 71 -5.74 -2.62 -6.14
C PHE A 71 -4.87 -1.41 -5.83
N GLY A 72 -3.82 -1.18 -6.61
CA GLY A 72 -2.92 -0.04 -6.42
C GLY A 72 -3.39 1.18 -7.21
N GLY A 73 -3.44 2.33 -6.55
CA GLY A 73 -3.52 3.62 -7.23
C GLY A 73 -2.15 4.25 -7.43
N THR A 74 -2.01 4.94 -8.57
CA THR A 74 -0.82 5.67 -9.01
C THR A 74 -1.27 7.02 -9.54
N ASN A 75 -0.32 7.91 -9.86
CA ASN A 75 -0.65 9.19 -10.51
C ASN A 75 -1.30 9.03 -11.90
N ASP A 76 -1.14 7.86 -12.55
CA ASP A 76 -1.44 7.72 -13.99
C ASP A 76 -2.60 6.74 -14.31
N ASN A 77 -3.14 6.02 -13.31
CA ASN A 77 -4.04 4.88 -13.55
C ASN A 77 -5.50 5.09 -13.12
N LEU A 78 -5.96 6.34 -12.96
CA LEU A 78 -7.37 6.61 -12.60
C LEU A 78 -8.36 5.86 -13.49
N ASN A 79 -8.12 5.81 -14.80
CA ASN A 79 -8.99 5.08 -15.74
C ASN A 79 -9.05 3.58 -15.48
N GLU A 80 -7.99 2.95 -14.94
CA GLU A 80 -8.02 1.54 -14.55
C GLU A 80 -8.81 1.36 -13.25
N ILE A 81 -8.62 2.26 -12.27
CA ILE A 81 -9.36 2.26 -11.01
C ILE A 81 -10.87 2.34 -11.26
N LEU A 82 -11.31 3.20 -12.20
CA LEU A 82 -12.73 3.39 -12.51
C LEU A 82 -13.36 2.23 -13.30
N LYS A 83 -12.56 1.34 -13.89
CA LYS A 83 -13.06 0.14 -14.58
C LYS A 83 -13.30 -1.03 -13.63
N LEU A 84 -12.70 -1.00 -12.43
CA LEU A 84 -12.71 -2.14 -11.51
C LEU A 84 -14.09 -2.30 -10.84
N ASP A 85 -14.66 -3.51 -10.92
CA ASP A 85 -15.85 -3.84 -10.13
C ASP A 85 -15.46 -3.96 -8.65
N ALA A 86 -16.30 -3.42 -7.75
CA ALA A 86 -16.01 -3.36 -6.33
C ALA A 86 -15.85 -4.74 -5.65
N ASN A 87 -16.30 -5.82 -6.29
CA ASN A 87 -16.13 -7.18 -5.79
C ASN A 87 -14.88 -7.88 -6.32
N GLN A 88 -14.14 -7.27 -7.27
CA GLN A 88 -12.93 -7.88 -7.84
C GLN A 88 -11.69 -7.69 -6.94
N ALA A 89 -11.68 -6.69 -6.06
CA ALA A 89 -10.59 -6.43 -5.13
C ALA A 89 -11.16 -6.12 -3.74
N ALA A 90 -10.33 -6.24 -2.69
CA ALA A 90 -10.74 -5.87 -1.34
C ALA A 90 -10.89 -4.34 -1.16
N GLY A 91 -10.22 -3.56 -2.00
CA GLY A 91 -10.24 -2.10 -1.96
C GLY A 91 -9.12 -1.50 -2.81
N LEU A 92 -8.96 -0.19 -2.70
CA LEU A 92 -7.91 0.59 -3.34
C LEU A 92 -6.87 1.00 -2.29
N LYS A 93 -5.58 0.74 -2.54
CA LYS A 93 -4.46 1.18 -1.71
C LYS A 93 -3.73 2.32 -2.39
N LEU A 94 -3.56 3.42 -1.65
CA LEU A 94 -2.76 4.58 -2.03
C LEU A 94 -1.60 4.75 -1.03
N PHE A 95 -0.42 5.14 -1.53
CA PHE A 95 0.69 5.54 -0.68
C PHE A 95 0.88 7.05 -0.80
N LEU A 96 0.53 7.78 0.26
CA LEU A 96 0.63 9.25 0.31
C LEU A 96 2.02 9.72 0.76
N GLY A 97 2.86 8.77 1.16
CA GLY A 97 4.28 8.96 1.43
C GLY A 97 5.02 7.64 1.50
N SER A 98 6.34 7.72 1.43
CA SER A 98 7.32 6.66 1.58
C SER A 98 7.02 5.38 0.81
N SER A 99 6.76 5.58 -0.47
CA SER A 99 6.65 4.50 -1.42
C SER A 99 7.89 4.39 -2.28
N THR A 100 8.06 3.24 -2.92
CA THR A 100 9.13 2.98 -3.89
C THR A 100 8.53 2.91 -5.30
N GLY A 101 9.17 3.57 -6.26
CA GLY A 101 8.71 3.59 -7.66
C GLY A 101 7.46 4.44 -7.86
N ASN A 102 6.63 4.08 -8.84
CA ASN A 102 5.46 4.89 -9.28
C ASN A 102 4.21 4.79 -8.39
N MET A 103 4.32 4.30 -7.15
CA MET A 103 3.15 4.17 -6.25
C MET A 103 3.04 5.26 -5.19
N LEU A 104 4.00 6.18 -5.14
CA LEU A 104 3.77 7.44 -4.44
C LEU A 104 2.75 8.23 -5.25
N VAL A 105 1.61 8.55 -4.64
CA VAL A 105 0.58 9.40 -5.25
C VAL A 105 0.66 10.75 -4.56
N ASP A 106 1.38 11.68 -5.19
CA ASP A 106 1.74 12.99 -4.64
C ASP A 106 1.11 14.16 -5.40
N ASP A 107 0.44 13.91 -6.53
CA ASP A 107 -0.34 14.92 -7.23
C ASP A 107 -1.70 15.14 -6.52
N PRO A 108 -1.94 16.34 -5.92
CA PRO A 108 -3.18 16.61 -5.20
C PRO A 108 -4.43 16.53 -6.07
N GLU A 109 -4.35 16.89 -7.35
CA GLU A 109 -5.49 16.82 -8.26
C GLU A 109 -5.80 15.36 -8.60
N VAL A 110 -4.78 14.51 -8.79
CA VAL A 110 -5.01 13.08 -8.98
C VAL A 110 -5.61 12.44 -7.73
N LEU A 111 -5.08 12.71 -6.55
CA LEU A 111 -5.63 12.23 -5.27
C LEU A 111 -7.10 12.63 -5.12
N LYS A 112 -7.42 13.90 -5.33
CA LYS A 112 -8.79 14.41 -5.26
C LYS A 112 -9.71 13.71 -6.25
N ASN A 113 -9.24 13.50 -7.49
CA ASN A 113 -10.01 12.78 -8.50
C ASN A 113 -10.22 11.31 -8.14
N ILE A 114 -9.23 10.62 -7.56
CA ILE A 114 -9.40 9.25 -7.09
C ILE A 114 -10.44 9.20 -5.97
N PHE A 115 -10.27 10.02 -4.92
CA PHE A 115 -11.18 10.07 -3.77
C PHE A 115 -12.62 10.39 -4.18
N LYS A 116 -12.81 11.27 -5.17
CA LYS A 116 -14.15 11.68 -5.62
C LYS A 116 -14.86 10.65 -6.50
N ASN A 117 -14.12 9.89 -7.32
CA ASN A 117 -14.73 9.14 -8.42
C ASN A 117 -14.76 7.62 -8.23
N THR A 118 -13.99 7.06 -7.29
CA THR A 118 -14.01 5.61 -7.04
C THR A 118 -15.09 5.22 -6.03
N ASN A 119 -15.72 4.06 -6.25
CA ASN A 119 -16.63 3.43 -5.28
C ASN A 119 -15.92 2.36 -4.42
N LEU A 120 -14.61 2.19 -4.59
CA LEU A 120 -13.81 1.24 -3.83
C LEU A 120 -13.53 1.79 -2.43
N ARG A 121 -13.39 0.89 -1.45
CA ARG A 121 -12.87 1.27 -0.13
C ARG A 121 -11.42 1.72 -0.26
N ILE A 122 -11.14 2.97 0.07
CA ILE A 122 -9.79 3.53 0.02
C ILE A 122 -9.05 3.26 1.33
N SER A 123 -7.86 2.66 1.23
CA SER A 123 -6.86 2.54 2.29
C SER A 123 -5.64 3.38 1.92
N VAL A 124 -5.11 4.13 2.89
CA VAL A 124 -4.00 5.05 2.69
C VAL A 124 -2.84 4.70 3.61
N HIS A 125 -1.63 4.77 3.09
CA HIS A 125 -0.42 4.87 3.90
C HIS A 125 -0.09 6.35 4.10
N CYS A 126 -0.13 6.83 5.35
CA CYS A 126 -0.08 8.25 5.68
C CYS A 126 1.21 8.64 6.40
N GLU A 127 2.18 9.15 5.63
CA GLU A 127 3.37 9.83 6.16
C GLU A 127 3.71 11.03 5.26
N ASP A 128 3.98 12.21 5.83
CA ASP A 128 4.28 13.41 5.04
C ASP A 128 5.72 13.39 4.51
N GLU A 129 5.87 13.24 3.19
CA GLU A 129 7.16 13.17 2.51
C GLU A 129 8.04 14.40 2.70
N THR A 130 7.43 15.59 2.79
CA THR A 130 8.20 16.84 2.94
C THR A 130 8.84 16.88 4.31
N THR A 131 8.07 16.58 5.36
CA THR A 131 8.59 16.47 6.73
C THR A 131 9.68 15.41 6.84
N ILE A 132 9.46 14.21 6.26
CA ILE A 132 10.47 13.14 6.30
C ILE A 132 11.76 13.54 5.58
N LYS A 133 11.69 14.13 4.38
CA LYS A 133 12.87 14.58 3.63
C LYS A 133 13.65 15.65 4.38
N ASN A 134 12.96 16.62 4.97
CA ASN A 134 13.59 17.67 5.77
C ASN A 134 14.28 17.09 7.01
N ASN A 135 13.61 16.19 7.73
CA ASN A 135 14.21 15.53 8.89
C ASN A 135 15.42 14.69 8.47
N LEU A 136 15.30 13.89 7.41
CA LEU A 136 16.38 13.06 6.89
C LEU A 136 17.61 13.91 6.52
N GLN A 137 17.41 15.02 5.82
CA GLN A 137 18.48 15.94 5.43
C GLN A 137 19.24 16.46 6.66
N ALA A 138 18.55 16.91 7.70
CA ALA A 138 19.18 17.36 8.94
C ALA A 138 19.97 16.25 9.65
N HIS A 139 19.54 14.99 9.53
CA HIS A 139 20.25 13.85 10.09
C HIS A 139 21.46 13.44 9.25
N ILE A 140 21.37 13.52 7.92
CA ILE A 140 22.53 13.33 7.02
C ILE A 140 23.61 14.37 7.32
N GLU A 141 23.24 15.63 7.54
CA GLU A 141 24.20 16.69 7.90
C GLU A 141 24.92 16.43 9.23
N LYS A 142 24.24 15.77 10.16
CA LYS A 142 24.79 15.48 11.50
C LYS A 142 25.59 14.18 11.56
N TYR A 143 25.11 13.13 10.91
CA TYR A 143 25.63 11.77 11.06
C TYR A 143 26.30 11.23 9.79
N GLY A 144 26.21 11.93 8.65
CA GLY A 144 26.63 11.42 7.35
C GLY A 144 25.81 10.19 6.95
N ASP A 145 26.48 9.18 6.40
CA ASP A 145 25.87 7.92 5.99
C ASP A 145 25.56 6.98 7.18
N ASP A 146 26.16 7.22 8.36
CA ASP A 146 26.07 6.36 9.54
C ASP A 146 24.94 6.79 10.50
N ILE A 147 23.76 7.08 9.96
CA ILE A 147 22.58 7.46 10.76
C ILE A 147 22.16 6.28 11.67
N PRO A 148 22.16 6.44 13.01
CA PRO A 148 21.75 5.36 13.91
C PRO A 148 20.27 4.99 13.72
N ILE A 149 19.92 3.70 13.85
CA ILE A 149 18.53 3.22 13.73
C ILE A 149 17.58 3.89 14.73
N SER A 150 18.09 4.35 15.88
CA SER A 150 17.30 5.09 16.87
C SER A 150 16.78 6.44 16.34
N GLN A 151 17.34 6.95 15.24
CA GLN A 151 16.88 8.17 14.58
C GLN A 151 15.73 7.90 13.59
N HIS A 152 15.46 6.65 13.22
CA HIS A 152 14.36 6.31 12.32
C HIS A 152 13.00 6.89 12.75
N PRO A 153 12.53 6.76 14.01
CA PRO A 153 11.27 7.37 14.44
C PRO A 153 11.35 8.90 14.61
N ILE A 154 12.56 9.49 14.62
CA ILE A 154 12.74 10.95 14.64
C ILE A 154 12.63 11.50 13.22
N ILE A 155 13.20 10.79 12.25
CA ILE A 155 13.11 11.12 10.82
C ILE A 155 11.68 10.92 10.33
N ARG A 156 11.12 9.74 10.59
CA ARG A 156 9.73 9.37 10.33
C ARG A 156 8.85 9.71 11.52
N SER A 157 8.83 11.00 11.82
CA SER A 157 8.25 11.57 13.05
C SER A 157 6.74 11.35 13.17
N GLU A 158 6.25 11.36 14.41
CA GLU A 158 4.82 11.44 14.75
C GLU A 158 4.09 12.54 13.95
N GLU A 159 4.71 13.72 13.85
CA GLU A 159 4.16 14.85 13.09
C GLU A 159 3.97 14.52 11.60
N ALA A 160 4.91 13.81 10.99
CA ALA A 160 4.79 13.40 9.58
C ALA A 160 3.58 12.47 9.37
N CYS A 161 3.34 11.53 10.29
CA CYS A 161 2.17 10.66 10.27
C CYS A 161 0.88 11.46 10.47
N TYR A 162 0.86 12.37 11.44
CA TYR A 162 -0.30 13.18 11.77
C TYR A 162 -0.72 14.11 10.63
N LEU A 163 0.23 14.82 10.02
CA LEU A 163 -0.03 15.74 8.91
C LEU A 163 -0.63 15.01 7.70
N SER A 164 -0.03 13.89 7.29
CA SER A 164 -0.53 13.11 6.15
C SER A 164 -1.92 12.52 6.44
N SER A 165 -2.14 11.98 7.63
CA SER A 165 -3.44 11.44 8.04
C SER A 165 -4.53 12.52 8.07
N SER A 166 -4.20 13.70 8.60
CA SER A 166 -5.13 14.83 8.68
C SER A 166 -5.54 15.32 7.29
N LYS A 167 -4.57 15.45 6.36
CA LYS A 167 -4.84 15.80 4.95
C LYS A 167 -5.74 14.77 4.27
N ALA A 168 -5.49 13.47 4.49
CA ALA A 168 -6.31 12.40 3.91
C ALA A 168 -7.77 12.46 4.43
N ILE A 169 -7.97 12.74 5.72
CA ILE A 169 -9.29 12.90 6.33
C ILE A 169 -10.01 14.14 5.78
N GLU A 170 -9.30 15.27 5.65
CA GLU A 170 -9.85 16.49 5.06
C GLU A 170 -10.31 16.25 3.62
N LEU A 171 -9.48 15.58 2.81
CA LEU A 171 -9.81 15.23 1.45
C LEU A 171 -11.03 14.32 1.37
N ALA A 172 -11.10 13.27 2.20
CA ALA A 172 -12.26 12.38 2.27
C ALA A 172 -13.56 13.13 2.61
N LYS A 173 -13.50 14.06 3.58
CA LYS A 173 -14.64 14.92 3.93
C LYS A 173 -15.05 15.85 2.79
N GLU A 174 -14.07 16.43 2.09
CA GLU A 174 -14.31 17.33 0.95
C GLU A 174 -14.99 16.59 -0.22
N THR A 175 -14.55 15.37 -0.52
CA THR A 175 -15.03 14.60 -1.67
C THR A 175 -16.23 13.71 -1.35
N GLY A 176 -16.52 13.47 -0.07
CA GLY A 176 -17.55 12.52 0.37
C GLY A 176 -17.15 11.06 0.25
N ALA A 177 -15.84 10.77 0.27
CA ALA A 177 -15.28 9.42 0.18
C ALA A 177 -15.34 8.64 1.50
#